data_AF-A0A7W1CB41-F1
#
_entry.id   AF-A0A7W1CB41-F1
#
_cell.length_a   1.000
_cell.length_b   1.000
_cell.length_c   1.000
_cell.angle_alpha   90.00
_cell.angle_beta   90.00
_cell.angle_gamma   90.00
#
_symmetry.space_group_name_H-M   'P 1'
#
loop_
_entity.id
_entity.type
_entity.pdbx_description
1 polymer ?
#
loop_
_entity_poly.entity_id
_entity_poly.type
_entity_poly.pdbx_seq_one_letter_code
_entity_poly.pdbx_strand_id
1 'polypeptide(L)'
;MTAVRPKSGPRPVRAPRGMELSCRGWQQEAALRMLMNNLDPDVAEDPDHLIVYGGTGRAARSWEAFDAIVAELRRLENDETLLVASGKPVGVFRTTTDAPRVLIANANLVPHWATWEKFRELERAGLTMYGQMTAGSWIYIATQGIIQGTYETFGEVARQHFGGSLRGTV
;
A
#
# COMPACT_ATOMS: atom_id res chain seq x y z
N MET A 1 -25.70 -6.82 -26.67
CA MET A 1 -24.97 -5.55 -26.69
C MET A 1 -24.02 -5.53 -25.50
N THR A 2 -22.73 -5.82 -25.73
CA THR A 2 -21.70 -5.81 -24.69
C THR A 2 -21.38 -4.37 -24.34
N ALA A 3 -21.77 -3.91 -23.15
CA ALA A 3 -21.37 -2.61 -22.64
C ALA A 3 -19.84 -2.58 -22.53
N VAL A 4 -19.20 -1.67 -23.28
CA VAL A 4 -17.78 -1.37 -23.15
C VAL A 4 -17.57 -0.85 -21.73
N ARG A 5 -16.93 -1.64 -20.86
CA ARG A 5 -16.53 -1.13 -19.54
C ARG A 5 -15.55 0.03 -19.76
N PRO A 6 -15.74 1.18 -19.10
CA PRO A 6 -14.76 2.25 -19.18
C PRO A 6 -13.39 1.71 -18.76
N LYS A 7 -12.35 2.07 -19.52
CA LYS A 7 -10.99 1.60 -19.29
C LYS A 7 -10.52 2.13 -17.93
N SER A 8 -10.08 1.22 -17.06
CA SER A 8 -9.50 1.59 -15.76
C SER A 8 -8.27 2.49 -15.97
N GLY A 9 -8.12 3.53 -15.15
CA GLY A 9 -7.05 4.51 -15.32
C GLY A 9 -6.93 5.54 -14.20
N PRO A 10 -5.95 6.47 -14.35
CA PRO A 10 -5.63 7.51 -13.38
C PRO A 10 -6.82 8.39 -13.04
N ARG A 11 -6.97 8.68 -11.76
CA ARG A 11 -7.97 9.59 -11.21
C ARG A 11 -7.61 9.97 -9.78
N PRO A 12 -8.04 11.15 -9.29
CA PRO A 12 -7.91 11.48 -7.89
C PRO A 12 -8.57 10.41 -7.01
N VAL A 13 -7.80 9.84 -6.10
CA VAL A 13 -8.27 8.88 -5.10
C VAL A 13 -8.16 9.55 -3.73
N ARG A 14 -9.22 9.49 -2.93
CA ARG A 14 -9.19 9.93 -1.54
C ARG A 14 -10.00 8.96 -0.71
N ALA A 15 -9.55 8.72 0.50
CA ALA A 15 -10.26 7.80 1.38
C ALA A 15 -11.62 8.39 1.82
N PRO A 16 -12.70 7.59 1.85
CA PRO A 16 -13.97 8.01 2.42
C PRO A 16 -13.83 8.52 3.86
N ARG A 17 -14.67 9.48 4.24
CA ARG A 17 -14.69 10.12 5.56
C ARG A 17 -16.06 9.91 6.21
N GLY A 18 -16.13 10.09 7.53
CA GLY A 18 -17.38 9.91 8.29
C GLY A 18 -17.69 8.45 8.63
N MET A 19 -18.91 8.22 9.12
CA MET A 19 -19.35 6.95 9.70
C MET A 19 -20.06 6.01 8.71
N GLU A 20 -20.37 6.48 7.50
CA GLU A 20 -21.03 5.66 6.48
C GLU A 20 -20.07 4.59 5.94
N LEU A 21 -20.55 3.36 5.83
CA LEU A 21 -19.78 2.21 5.33
C LEU A 21 -20.12 1.93 3.87
N SER A 22 -19.08 1.63 3.08
CA SER A 22 -19.22 1.12 1.71
C SER A 22 -18.88 -0.37 1.60
N CYS A 23 -18.23 -0.94 2.62
CA CYS A 23 -17.96 -2.36 2.79
C CYS A 23 -18.95 -3.04 3.77
N ARG A 24 -18.89 -4.37 3.87
CA ARG A 24 -19.72 -5.19 4.78
C ARG A 24 -19.41 -5.01 6.28
N GLY A 25 -18.29 -4.39 6.61
CA GLY A 25 -17.86 -4.15 7.99
C GLY A 25 -16.70 -3.17 8.08
N TRP A 26 -16.41 -2.72 9.31
CA TRP A 26 -15.35 -1.74 9.58
C TRP A 26 -13.94 -2.24 9.25
N GLN A 27 -13.68 -3.55 9.35
CA GLN A 27 -12.34 -4.09 9.06
C GLN A 27 -12.01 -4.00 7.56
N GLN A 28 -12.96 -4.33 6.69
CA GLN A 28 -12.82 -4.22 5.24
C GLN A 28 -12.83 -2.75 4.82
N GLU A 29 -13.70 -1.94 5.43
CA GLU A 29 -13.75 -0.49 5.19
C GLU A 29 -12.43 0.18 5.59
N ALA A 30 -11.81 -0.23 6.70
CA ALA A 30 -10.50 0.28 7.13
C ALA A 30 -9.43 -0.03 6.08
N ALA A 31 -9.34 -1.28 5.60
CA ALA A 31 -8.41 -1.64 4.54
C ALA A 31 -8.65 -0.82 3.25
N LEU A 32 -9.92 -0.61 2.88
CA LEU A 32 -10.29 0.22 1.71
C LEU A 32 -9.85 1.66 1.88
N ARG A 33 -10.16 2.28 3.03
CA ARG A 33 -9.78 3.66 3.34
C ARG A 33 -8.27 3.80 3.35
N MET A 34 -7.55 2.88 3.96
CA MET A 34 -6.09 2.98 4.00
C MET A 34 -5.43 2.78 2.63
N LEU A 35 -5.96 1.87 1.80
CA LEU A 35 -5.54 1.75 0.39
C LEU A 35 -5.72 3.08 -0.35
N MET A 36 -6.89 3.71 -0.19
CA MET A 36 -7.18 4.99 -0.84
C MET A 36 -6.39 6.15 -0.25
N ASN A 37 -6.07 6.13 1.05
CA ASN A 37 -5.22 7.13 1.71
C ASN A 37 -3.80 7.11 1.16
N ASN A 38 -3.26 5.92 0.90
CA ASN A 38 -1.96 5.75 0.26
C ASN A 38 -1.88 6.38 -1.14
N LEU A 39 -3.01 6.70 -1.78
CA LEU A 39 -3.09 7.33 -3.10
C LEU A 39 -3.71 8.72 -3.06
N ASP A 40 -3.90 9.27 -1.86
CA ASP A 40 -4.37 10.65 -1.70
C ASP A 40 -3.30 11.60 -2.27
N PRO A 41 -3.66 12.58 -3.14
CA PRO A 41 -2.71 13.56 -3.69
C PRO A 41 -1.94 14.36 -2.64
N ASP A 42 -2.45 14.47 -1.42
CA ASP A 42 -1.78 15.16 -0.32
C ASP A 42 -0.84 14.22 0.47
N VAL A 43 -0.78 12.93 0.11
CA VAL A 43 -0.03 11.88 0.81
C VAL A 43 1.01 11.22 -0.11
N ALA A 44 0.61 10.83 -1.32
CA ALA A 44 1.44 10.08 -2.26
C ALA A 44 2.34 10.99 -3.10
N GLU A 45 3.54 10.53 -3.44
CA GLU A 45 4.48 11.25 -4.31
C GLU A 45 3.98 11.34 -5.77
N ASP A 46 3.40 10.26 -6.32
CA ASP A 46 2.87 10.22 -7.70
C ASP A 46 1.68 9.24 -7.81
N PRO A 47 0.48 9.66 -7.35
CA PRO A 47 -0.69 8.80 -7.24
C PRO A 47 -1.26 8.37 -8.60
N ASP A 48 -1.07 9.15 -9.67
CA ASP A 48 -1.56 8.81 -11.02
C ASP A 48 -0.88 7.54 -11.57
N HIS A 49 0.35 7.29 -11.15
CA HIS A 49 1.10 6.05 -11.43
C HIS A 49 1.05 5.03 -10.28
N LEU A 50 0.13 5.24 -9.31
CA LEU A 50 -0.05 4.45 -8.10
C LEU A 50 1.15 4.44 -7.15
N ILE A 51 2.12 5.35 -7.35
CA ILE A 51 3.35 5.44 -6.59
C ILE A 51 3.08 6.24 -5.31
N VAL A 52 3.44 5.64 -4.18
CA VAL A 52 3.26 6.22 -2.85
C VAL A 52 4.53 6.91 -2.40
N TYR A 53 5.66 6.18 -2.33
CA TYR A 53 6.97 6.72 -1.96
C TYR A 53 8.11 5.75 -2.31
N GLY A 54 9.36 6.19 -2.09
CA GLY A 54 10.53 5.31 -2.13
C GLY A 54 10.89 4.83 -3.54
N GLY A 55 10.86 5.73 -4.52
CA GLY A 55 11.06 5.40 -5.92
C GLY A 55 9.78 4.87 -6.55
N THR A 56 9.75 3.58 -6.91
CA THR A 56 8.59 2.96 -7.58
C THR A 56 7.69 2.17 -6.62
N GLY A 57 7.66 2.52 -5.32
CA GLY A 57 6.84 1.86 -4.32
C GLY A 57 5.36 2.15 -4.55
N ARG A 58 4.55 1.15 -4.91
CA ARG A 58 3.14 1.33 -5.31
C ARG A 58 2.14 0.71 -4.35
N ALA A 59 0.91 1.25 -4.36
CA ALA A 59 -0.21 0.74 -3.57
C ALA A 59 -0.93 -0.46 -4.22
N ALA A 60 -0.96 -0.49 -5.57
CA ALA A 60 -1.53 -1.57 -6.37
C ALA A 60 -0.74 -1.73 -7.69
N ARG A 61 -0.81 -2.91 -8.30
CA ARG A 61 0.04 -3.27 -9.46
C ARG A 61 -0.27 -2.42 -10.69
N SER A 62 -1.55 -2.18 -10.91
CA SER A 62 -2.13 -1.43 -12.03
C SER A 62 -3.49 -0.87 -11.60
N TRP A 63 -4.04 0.06 -12.37
CA TRP A 63 -5.38 0.60 -12.11
C TRP A 63 -6.46 -0.49 -12.15
N GLU A 64 -6.35 -1.47 -13.05
CA GLU A 64 -7.26 -2.63 -13.05
C GLU A 64 -7.17 -3.45 -11.76
N ALA A 65 -5.95 -3.64 -11.23
CA ALA A 65 -5.76 -4.32 -9.96
C ALA A 65 -6.31 -3.50 -8.79
N PHE A 66 -6.13 -2.17 -8.80
CA PHE A 66 -6.72 -1.27 -7.82
C PHE A 66 -8.25 -1.36 -7.82
N ASP A 67 -8.89 -1.24 -8.98
CA ASP A 67 -10.34 -1.32 -9.12
C ASP A 67 -10.88 -2.68 -8.67
N ALA A 68 -10.15 -3.76 -8.99
CA ALA A 68 -10.48 -5.08 -8.52
C ALA A 68 -10.35 -5.18 -6.99
N ILE A 69 -9.29 -4.67 -6.37
CA ILE A 69 -9.13 -4.68 -4.90
C ILE A 69 -10.28 -3.91 -4.24
N VAL A 70 -10.63 -2.74 -4.75
CA VAL A 70 -11.75 -1.93 -4.25
C VAL A 70 -13.07 -2.71 -4.33
N ALA A 71 -13.33 -3.36 -5.47
CA ALA A 71 -14.53 -4.17 -5.64
C ALA A 71 -14.56 -5.38 -4.70
N GLU A 72 -13.43 -6.07 -4.53
CA GLU A 72 -13.28 -7.19 -3.61
C GLU A 72 -13.50 -6.77 -2.16
N LEU A 73 -12.85 -5.71 -1.68
CA LEU A 73 -13.02 -5.22 -0.30
C LEU A 73 -14.47 -4.81 0.02
N ARG A 74 -15.20 -4.27 -0.95
CA ARG A 74 -16.62 -3.89 -0.76
C ARG A 74 -17.54 -5.10 -0.58
N ARG A 75 -17.24 -6.21 -1.24
CA ARG A 75 -18.05 -7.44 -1.19
C ARG A 75 -17.54 -8.49 -0.20
N LEU A 76 -16.33 -8.33 0.33
CA LEU A 76 -15.68 -9.28 1.23
C LEU A 76 -16.46 -9.43 2.53
N GLU A 77 -16.85 -10.66 2.86
CA GLU A 77 -17.60 -10.97 4.08
C GLU A 77 -16.69 -11.00 5.33
N ASN A 78 -17.31 -11.05 6.51
CA ASN A 78 -16.58 -10.97 7.78
C ASN A 78 -15.78 -12.23 8.13
N ASP A 79 -16.09 -13.37 7.52
CA ASP A 79 -15.34 -14.62 7.66
C ASP A 79 -14.56 -14.98 6.39
N GLU A 80 -14.24 -13.99 5.56
CA GLU A 80 -13.42 -14.15 4.36
C GLU A 80 -12.09 -13.38 4.46
N THR A 81 -11.11 -13.85 3.69
CA THR A 81 -9.78 -13.22 3.56
C THR A 81 -9.43 -13.04 2.08
N LEU A 82 -9.13 -11.80 1.69
CA LEU A 82 -8.58 -11.43 0.39
C LEU A 82 -7.07 -11.67 0.36
N LEU A 83 -6.58 -12.36 -0.67
CA LEU A 83 -5.16 -12.51 -0.96
C LEU A 83 -4.71 -11.50 -2.02
N VAL A 84 -3.70 -10.69 -1.67
CA VAL A 84 -3.05 -9.75 -2.60
C VAL A 84 -1.61 -10.19 -2.84
N ALA A 85 -1.32 -10.59 -4.07
CA ALA A 85 0.03 -10.96 -4.49
C ALA A 85 0.63 -9.85 -5.36
N SER A 86 1.68 -9.19 -4.88
CA SER A 86 2.36 -8.09 -5.56
C SER A 86 1.37 -7.08 -6.14
N GLY A 87 0.53 -6.52 -5.27
CA GLY A 87 -0.47 -5.50 -5.60
C GLY A 87 -1.63 -5.94 -6.50
N LYS A 88 -1.84 -7.25 -6.70
CA LYS A 88 -2.98 -7.79 -7.47
C LYS A 88 -3.85 -8.69 -6.58
N PRO A 89 -5.19 -8.54 -6.59
CA PRO A 89 -6.07 -9.46 -5.88
C PRO A 89 -6.11 -10.79 -6.65
N VAL A 90 -5.76 -11.90 -5.98
CA VAL A 90 -5.61 -13.21 -6.64
C VAL A 90 -6.61 -14.26 -6.15
N GLY A 91 -7.30 -14.02 -5.05
CA GLY A 91 -8.34 -14.92 -4.56
C GLY A 91 -8.93 -14.46 -3.24
N VAL A 92 -10.11 -14.97 -2.93
CA VAL A 92 -10.80 -14.81 -1.65
C VAL A 92 -11.09 -16.21 -1.13
N PHE A 93 -10.81 -16.44 0.14
CA PHE A 93 -11.05 -17.71 0.81
C PHE A 93 -11.82 -17.49 2.10
N ARG A 94 -12.73 -18.41 2.41
CA ARG A 94 -13.38 -18.46 3.71
C ARG A 94 -12.36 -18.85 4.78
N THR A 95 -12.34 -18.09 5.86
CA THR A 95 -11.49 -18.27 7.04
C THR A 95 -12.37 -18.23 8.29
N THR A 96 -12.16 -17.27 9.20
CA THR A 96 -12.93 -17.06 10.43
C THR A 96 -13.05 -15.56 10.69
N THR A 97 -13.97 -15.14 11.54
CA THR A 97 -14.15 -13.72 11.87
C THR A 97 -12.93 -13.07 12.53
N ASP A 98 -12.10 -13.86 13.21
CA ASP A 98 -10.89 -13.37 13.90
C ASP A 98 -9.63 -13.38 13.01
N ALA A 99 -9.71 -14.00 11.83
CA ALA A 99 -8.61 -13.98 10.86
C ALA A 99 -8.43 -12.57 10.24
N PRO A 100 -7.26 -12.26 9.66
CA PRO A 100 -7.09 -11.04 8.88
C PRO A 100 -8.04 -11.00 7.67
N ARG A 101 -8.61 -9.84 7.37
CA ARG A 101 -9.41 -9.63 6.16
C ARG A 101 -8.57 -9.59 4.88
N VAL A 102 -7.30 -9.21 4.98
CA VAL A 102 -6.39 -9.13 3.84
C VAL A 102 -5.03 -9.70 4.22
N LEU A 103 -4.50 -10.58 3.38
CA LEU A 103 -3.11 -11.05 3.45
C LEU A 103 -2.36 -10.58 2.21
N ILE A 104 -1.21 -9.96 2.41
CA ILE A 104 -0.45 -9.27 1.36
C ILE A 104 0.96 -9.85 1.29
N ALA A 105 1.39 -10.25 0.09
CA ALA A 105 2.76 -10.65 -0.19
C ALA A 105 3.26 -9.93 -1.44
N ASN A 106 4.16 -8.96 -1.29
CA ASN A 106 4.65 -8.11 -2.38
C ASN A 106 6.14 -8.35 -2.65
N ALA A 107 6.53 -8.32 -3.93
CA ALA A 107 7.92 -8.33 -4.39
C ALA A 107 8.80 -9.51 -3.97
N ASN A 108 8.23 -10.56 -3.37
CA ASN A 108 8.97 -11.75 -2.98
C ASN A 108 9.46 -12.52 -4.20
N LEU A 109 10.77 -12.75 -4.27
CA LEU A 109 11.44 -13.58 -5.26
C LEU A 109 12.29 -14.62 -4.55
N VAL A 110 12.43 -15.81 -5.14
CA VAL A 110 13.35 -16.83 -4.62
C VAL A 110 14.78 -16.23 -4.62
N PRO A 111 15.60 -16.43 -3.57
CA PRO A 111 16.81 -15.63 -3.34
C PRO A 111 17.79 -15.56 -4.52
N HIS A 112 17.97 -16.66 -5.26
CA HIS A 112 18.82 -16.67 -6.46
C HIS A 112 18.40 -15.64 -7.53
N TRP A 113 17.11 -15.31 -7.59
CA TRP A 113 16.51 -14.37 -8.54
C TRP A 113 16.14 -13.03 -7.91
N ALA A 114 16.47 -12.80 -6.64
CA ALA A 114 16.15 -11.56 -5.93
C ALA A 114 17.10 -10.41 -6.32
N THR A 115 17.20 -10.14 -7.62
CA THR A 115 17.98 -9.04 -8.20
C THR A 115 17.07 -8.00 -8.85
N TRP A 116 17.58 -6.78 -8.99
CA TRP A 116 16.83 -5.70 -9.64
C TRP A 116 16.56 -5.98 -11.12
N GLU A 117 17.48 -6.63 -11.83
CA GLU A 117 17.32 -6.97 -13.25
C GLU A 117 16.11 -7.90 -13.43
N LYS A 118 16.04 -8.97 -12.64
CA LYS A 118 14.92 -9.91 -12.69
C LYS A 118 13.62 -9.26 -12.21
N PHE A 119 13.67 -8.46 -11.15
CA PHE A 119 12.50 -7.71 -10.68
C PHE A 119 11.94 -6.81 -11.80
N ARG A 120 12.78 -6.04 -12.48
CA ARG A 120 12.36 -5.12 -13.56
C ARG A 120 11.87 -5.87 -14.81
N GLU A 121 12.42 -7.04 -15.12
CA GLU A 121 11.87 -7.93 -16.15
C GLU A 121 10.43 -8.33 -15.83
N LEU A 122 10.18 -8.83 -14.61
CA LEU A 122 8.85 -9.24 -14.17
C LEU A 122 7.88 -8.05 -14.07
N GLU A 123 8.37 -6.88 -13.65
CA GLU A 123 7.57 -5.66 -13.54
C GLU A 123 7.10 -5.18 -14.93
N ARG A 124 8.00 -5.15 -15.93
CA ARG A 124 7.64 -4.84 -17.33
C ARG A 124 6.64 -5.84 -17.90
N ALA A 125 6.71 -7.10 -17.48
CA ALA A 125 5.74 -8.13 -17.86
C ALA A 125 4.41 -8.05 -17.07
N GLY A 126 4.28 -7.11 -16.11
CA GLY A 126 3.07 -6.98 -15.28
C GLY A 126 2.89 -8.10 -14.24
N LEU A 127 3.96 -8.79 -13.87
CA LEU A 127 3.94 -9.97 -13.00
C LEU A 127 4.26 -9.66 -11.53
N THR A 128 4.92 -8.54 -11.25
CA THR A 128 5.27 -8.10 -9.90
C THR A 128 5.03 -6.60 -9.70
N MET A 129 5.18 -6.14 -8.46
CA MET A 129 5.05 -4.76 -8.03
C MET A 129 6.00 -4.52 -6.86
N TYR A 130 6.69 -3.38 -6.85
CA TYR A 130 7.51 -2.98 -5.71
C TYR A 130 6.61 -2.40 -4.63
N GLY A 131 6.51 -3.09 -3.49
CA GLY A 131 5.60 -2.68 -2.41
C GLY A 131 6.21 -1.71 -1.40
N GLN A 132 7.52 -1.44 -1.46
CA GLN A 132 8.25 -0.80 -0.36
C GLN A 132 7.87 -1.50 0.97
N MET A 133 7.74 -0.76 2.07
CA MET A 133 7.26 -1.24 3.36
C MET A 133 5.78 -0.91 3.52
N THR A 134 5.40 0.37 3.51
CA THR A 134 4.03 0.82 3.82
C THR A 134 3.22 1.22 2.58
N ALA A 135 3.85 1.26 1.40
CA ALA A 135 3.18 1.59 0.14
C ALA A 135 2.21 0.47 -0.27
N GLY A 136 2.73 -0.75 -0.42
CA GLY A 136 1.95 -1.92 -0.85
C GLY A 136 1.19 -2.63 0.27
N SER A 137 1.35 -2.18 1.53
CA SER A 137 0.64 -2.71 2.71
C SER A 137 -0.39 -1.73 3.28
N TRP A 138 -0.56 -0.57 2.63
CA TRP A 138 -1.65 0.38 2.90
C TRP A 138 -1.62 0.93 4.33
N ILE A 139 -0.50 1.51 4.73
CA ILE A 139 -0.38 2.16 6.05
C ILE A 139 0.56 3.37 6.01
N TYR A 140 0.72 3.97 4.82
CA TYR A 140 1.54 5.15 4.66
C TYR A 140 0.79 6.40 5.12
N ILE A 141 1.46 7.21 5.93
CA ILE A 141 0.92 8.44 6.52
C ILE A 141 1.85 9.62 6.23
N ALA A 142 2.35 9.67 4.99
CA ALA A 142 3.31 10.67 4.53
C ALA A 142 4.60 10.69 5.38
N THR A 143 5.27 11.84 5.38
CA THR A 143 6.54 12.08 6.06
C THR A 143 6.46 11.87 7.57
N GLN A 144 5.30 12.05 8.19
CA GLN A 144 5.12 11.82 9.63
C GLN A 144 5.54 10.41 10.05
N GLY A 145 5.36 9.42 9.18
CA GLY A 145 5.71 8.03 9.47
C GLY A 145 7.20 7.82 9.80
N ILE A 146 8.12 8.64 9.26
CA ILE A 146 9.56 8.50 9.51
C ILE A 146 10.12 9.59 10.43
N ILE A 147 9.46 10.74 10.55
CA ILE A 147 9.97 11.91 11.30
C ILE A 147 10.37 11.57 12.73
N GLN A 148 9.57 10.77 13.45
CA GLN A 148 9.91 10.38 14.83
C GLN A 148 11.18 9.52 14.87
N GLY A 149 11.32 8.53 13.99
CA GLY A 149 12.50 7.68 13.93
C GLY A 149 13.76 8.46 13.57
N THR A 150 13.64 9.44 12.66
CA THR A 150 14.74 10.36 12.34
C THR A 150 15.09 11.26 13.52
N TYR A 151 14.10 11.83 14.20
CA TYR A 151 14.29 12.63 15.41
C TYR A 151 15.00 11.83 16.51
N GLU A 152 14.55 10.60 16.79
CA GLU A 152 15.19 9.74 17.81
C GLU A 152 16.61 9.33 17.43
N THR A 153 16.87 9.12 16.14
CA THR A 153 18.23 8.83 15.65
C THR A 153 19.16 10.02 15.93
N PHE A 154 18.74 11.23 15.58
CA PHE A 154 19.50 12.44 15.89
C PHE A 154 19.60 12.69 17.39
N GLY A 155 18.54 12.39 18.15
CA GLY A 155 18.53 12.45 19.61
C GLY A 155 19.58 11.50 20.22
N GLU A 156 19.74 10.31 19.66
CA GLU A 156 20.75 9.35 20.11
C GLU A 156 22.17 9.79 19.72
N VAL A 157 22.37 10.30 18.50
CA VAL A 157 23.64 10.92 18.09
C VAL A 157 24.01 12.06 19.04
N ALA A 158 23.05 12.90 19.42
CA ALA A 158 23.25 13.98 20.38
C ALA A 158 23.73 13.46 21.74
N ARG A 159 23.08 12.41 22.26
CA ARG A 159 23.45 11.78 23.54
C ARG A 159 24.84 11.17 23.52
N GLN A 160 25.19 10.46 22.46
CA GLN A 160 26.48 9.76 22.36
C GLN A 160 27.66 10.70 22.07
N HIS A 161 27.45 11.76 21.29
CA HIS A 161 28.56 12.56 20.74
C HIS A 161 28.57 14.04 21.11
N PHE A 162 27.45 14.60 21.60
CA PHE A 162 27.30 16.05 21.79
C PHE A 162 26.66 16.43 23.14
N GLY A 163 26.79 15.58 24.16
CA GLY A 163 26.30 15.89 25.51
C GLY A 163 24.78 16.02 25.61
N GLY A 164 24.02 15.37 24.71
CA GLY A 164 22.57 15.33 24.73
C GLY A 164 21.86 16.44 23.94
N SER A 165 22.58 17.28 23.18
CA SER A 165 21.97 18.31 22.33
C SER A 165 22.76 18.56 21.05
N LEU A 166 22.04 18.79 19.94
CA LEU A 166 22.63 19.20 18.64
C LEU A 166 22.67 20.73 18.48
N ARG A 167 22.48 21.50 19.55
CA ARG A 167 22.59 22.97 19.48
C ARG A 167 24.01 23.37 19.07
N GLY A 168 24.14 24.05 17.93
CA GLY A 168 25.42 24.55 17.42
C GLY A 168 26.20 23.55 16.54
N THR A 169 25.58 22.42 16.17
CA THR A 169 26.14 21.47 15.19
C THR A 169 25.51 21.69 13.80
N VAL A 170 26.15 21.17 12.74
CA VAL A 170 25.62 21.10 11.36
C VAL A 170 25.28 19.66 11.03
#